data_AF-A0A8S2WT68-F1
#
_entry.id   AF-A0A8S2WT68-F1
#
_cell.length_a   1.000
_cell.length_b   1.000
_cell.length_c   1.000
_cell.angle_alpha   90.00
_cell.angle_beta   90.00
_cell.angle_gamma   90.00
#
_symmetry.space_group_name_H-M   'P 1'
#
loop_
_entity.id
_entity.type
_entity.pdbx_description
1 polymer ?
#
loop_
_entity_poly.entity_id
_entity_poly.type
_entity_poly.pdbx_seq_one_letter_code
_entity_poly.pdbx_strand_id
1 'polypeptide(L)'
;MVIRQLVNRCIETLHSVQDIPRLYRKTNREAPTKPSTCIIATFRHLKTFSDEFSGTILTYDECHKFLKLAIDDITKKYYDLCSDILSSVRKMEDSILLLKRVRETSSVKTSLVQNNPSVTVSDDNKIRMQITNDINAFTNELEKLGITSDSSNKLTLLITEEGRLQA
;
A
#
# COMPACT_ATOMS: atom_id res chain seq x y z
N MET A 1 3.48 -21.85 -17.08
CA MET A 1 4.67 -21.71 -16.21
C MET A 1 5.18 -20.26 -16.15
N VAL A 2 5.23 -19.54 -17.28
CA VAL A 2 5.74 -18.16 -17.38
C VAL A 2 4.94 -17.12 -16.57
N ILE A 3 3.60 -17.16 -16.62
CA ILE A 3 2.73 -16.21 -15.88
C ILE A 3 2.96 -16.32 -14.38
N ARG A 4 3.06 -17.54 -13.84
CA ARG A 4 3.32 -17.75 -12.40
C ARG A 4 4.68 -17.18 -11.98
N GLN A 5 5.70 -17.26 -12.83
CA GLN A 5 7.01 -16.67 -12.54
C GLN A 5 6.95 -15.14 -12.55
N LEU A 6 6.22 -14.54 -13.51
CA LEU A 6 5.98 -13.10 -13.54
C LEU A 6 5.24 -12.62 -12.29
N VAL A 7 4.14 -13.29 -11.94
CA VAL A 7 3.35 -13.01 -10.74
C VAL A 7 4.22 -13.12 -9.48
N ASN A 8 5.02 -14.19 -9.34
CA ASN A 8 5.90 -14.36 -8.18
C ASN A 8 6.94 -13.23 -8.07
N ARG A 9 7.60 -12.84 -9.18
CA ARG A 9 8.57 -11.72 -9.17
C ARG A 9 7.91 -10.39 -8.77
N CYS A 10 6.68 -10.16 -9.24
CA CYS A 10 5.90 -8.99 -8.86
C CYS A 10 5.54 -9.03 -7.37
N ILE A 11 5.08 -10.18 -6.86
CA ILE A 11 4.73 -10.37 -5.44
C ILE A 11 5.95 -10.19 -4.53
N GLU A 12 7.10 -10.77 -4.89
CA GLU A 12 8.36 -10.61 -4.15
C GLU A 12 8.75 -9.13 -4.04
N THR A 13 8.57 -8.38 -5.12
CA THR A 13 8.78 -6.93 -5.11
C THR A 13 7.77 -6.26 -4.16
N LEU A 14 6.48 -6.60 -4.27
CA LEU A 14 5.38 -6.08 -3.43
C LEU A 14 5.55 -6.33 -1.94
N HIS A 15 6.25 -7.40 -1.53
CA HIS A 15 6.54 -7.63 -0.11
C HIS A 15 7.34 -6.49 0.53
N SER A 16 8.08 -5.70 -0.25
CA SER A 16 8.80 -4.51 0.24
C SER A 16 7.87 -3.43 0.81
N VAL A 17 6.56 -3.47 0.50
CA VAL A 17 5.52 -2.60 1.10
C VAL A 17 5.41 -2.83 2.61
N GLN A 18 5.74 -4.02 3.10
CA GLN A 18 5.75 -4.33 4.54
C GLN A 18 6.86 -3.59 5.30
N ASP A 19 7.84 -3.02 4.61
CA ASP A 19 8.88 -2.19 5.21
C ASP A 19 8.42 -0.74 5.41
N ILE A 20 7.31 -0.30 4.81
CA ILE A 20 6.79 1.08 4.93
C ILE A 20 6.59 1.47 6.40
N PRO A 21 5.95 0.65 7.28
CA PRO A 21 5.86 0.97 8.70
C PRO A 21 7.22 1.17 9.36
N ARG A 22 8.22 0.35 9.03
CA ARG A 22 9.58 0.48 9.58
C ARG A 22 10.28 1.74 9.07
N LEU A 23 10.00 2.14 7.84
CA LEU A 23 10.64 3.28 7.17
C LEU A 23 10.21 4.63 7.76
N TYR A 24 8.97 4.74 8.22
CA TYR A 24 8.40 5.99 8.74
C TYR A 24 8.31 6.04 10.27
N ARG A 25 8.24 4.88 10.95
CA ARG A 25 8.14 4.84 12.40
C ARG A 25 9.44 5.29 13.05
N LYS A 26 9.35 6.31 13.90
CA LYS A 26 10.47 6.95 14.62
C LYS A 26 11.56 7.48 13.68
N THR A 27 11.22 7.83 12.44
CA THR A 27 12.17 8.46 11.51
C THR A 27 11.78 9.91 11.26
N ASN A 28 12.79 10.78 11.16
CA ASN A 28 12.60 12.19 10.84
C ASN A 28 12.39 12.41 9.32
N ARG A 29 11.91 11.38 8.60
CA ARG A 29 11.68 11.45 7.16
C ARG A 29 10.49 12.37 6.86
N GLU A 30 10.64 13.14 5.78
CA GLU A 30 9.60 13.98 5.21
C GLU A 30 8.38 13.15 4.79
N ALA A 31 7.22 13.81 4.70
CA ALA A 31 5.99 13.18 4.28
C ALA A 31 6.16 12.60 2.85
N PRO A 32 5.69 11.37 2.61
CA PRO A 32 5.83 10.74 1.31
C PRO A 32 5.03 11.47 0.24
N THR A 33 5.70 11.86 -0.84
CA THR A 33 5.11 12.54 -2.02
C THR A 33 5.21 11.71 -3.30
N LYS A 34 5.95 10.59 -3.25
CA LYS A 34 6.21 9.70 -4.38
C LYS A 34 5.79 8.28 -4.05
N PRO A 35 5.33 7.51 -5.06
CA PRO A 35 5.06 6.09 -4.85
C PRO A 35 6.35 5.34 -4.52
N SER A 36 6.21 4.30 -3.71
CA SER A 36 7.29 3.42 -3.29
C SER A 36 7.99 2.81 -4.51
N THR A 37 9.31 2.66 -4.43
CA THR A 37 10.14 2.03 -5.48
C THR A 37 9.62 0.63 -5.86
N CYS A 38 8.99 -0.04 -4.90
CA CYS A 38 8.29 -1.30 -5.07
C CYS A 38 7.22 -1.27 -6.19
N ILE A 39 6.35 -0.26 -6.20
CA ILE A 39 5.30 -0.11 -7.21
C ILE A 39 5.94 0.10 -8.59
N ILE A 40 6.93 0.99 -8.66
CA ILE A 40 7.67 1.29 -9.89
C ILE A 40 8.35 0.02 -10.44
N ALA A 41 8.99 -0.77 -9.58
CA ALA A 41 9.66 -2.01 -9.97
C ALA A 41 8.66 -3.09 -10.42
N THR A 42 7.49 -3.19 -9.77
CA THR A 42 6.42 -4.13 -10.15
C THR A 42 5.92 -3.85 -11.57
N PHE A 43 5.58 -2.59 -11.88
CA PHE A 43 5.12 -2.22 -13.22
C PHE A 43 6.23 -2.30 -14.27
N ARG A 44 7.50 -2.12 -13.88
CA ARG A 44 8.63 -2.38 -14.78
C ARG A 44 8.67 -3.84 -15.22
N HIS A 45 8.50 -4.80 -14.30
CA HIS A 45 8.47 -6.23 -14.65
C HIS A 45 7.32 -6.56 -15.59
N LEU A 46 6.13 -5.98 -15.37
CA LEU A 46 4.97 -6.17 -16.24
C LEU A 46 5.21 -5.59 -17.65
N LYS A 47 5.81 -4.40 -17.73
CA LYS A 47 6.13 -3.75 -19.02
C LYS A 47 7.19 -4.53 -19.79
N THR A 48 8.28 -4.92 -19.14
CA THR A 48 9.33 -5.74 -19.77
C THR A 48 8.75 -7.06 -20.30
N PHE A 49 7.86 -7.71 -19.55
CA PHE A 49 7.18 -8.90 -20.03
C PHE A 49 6.31 -8.62 -21.28
N SER A 50 5.55 -7.52 -21.27
CA SER A 50 4.77 -7.11 -22.44
C SER A 50 5.67 -6.90 -23.66
N ASP A 51 6.77 -6.17 -23.51
CA ASP A 51 7.68 -5.81 -24.60
C ASP A 51 8.45 -7.02 -25.15
N GLU A 52 8.83 -7.98 -24.31
CA GLU A 52 9.59 -9.18 -24.72
C GLU A 52 8.71 -10.24 -25.41
N PHE A 53 7.46 -10.41 -24.96
CA PHE A 53 6.61 -11.51 -25.42
C PHE A 53 5.57 -11.10 -26.48
N SER A 54 5.13 -9.84 -26.47
CA SER A 54 4.16 -9.33 -27.44
C SER A 54 4.76 -9.28 -28.85
N GLY A 55 4.15 -9.98 -29.80
CA GLY A 55 4.55 -9.96 -31.21
C GLY A 55 5.77 -10.82 -31.55
N THR A 56 6.42 -11.42 -30.55
CA THR A 56 7.53 -12.39 -30.76
C THR A 56 7.07 -13.82 -30.54
N ILE A 57 6.46 -14.10 -29.38
CA ILE A 57 6.05 -15.45 -28.97
C ILE A 57 4.53 -15.57 -28.87
N LEU A 58 3.87 -14.50 -28.46
CA LEU A 58 2.42 -14.46 -28.26
C LEU A 58 1.78 -13.40 -29.13
N THR A 59 0.54 -13.63 -29.54
CA THR A 59 -0.27 -12.57 -30.14
C THR A 59 -0.54 -11.48 -29.09
N TYR A 60 -0.81 -10.26 -29.57
CA TYR A 60 -1.11 -9.13 -28.69
C TYR A 60 -2.31 -9.43 -27.76
N ASP A 61 -3.34 -10.10 -28.26
CA ASP A 61 -4.54 -10.47 -27.49
C ASP A 61 -4.24 -11.51 -26.40
N GLU A 62 -3.41 -12.51 -26.70
CA GLU A 62 -2.97 -13.51 -25.71
C GLU A 62 -2.09 -12.87 -24.63
N CYS A 63 -1.15 -12.02 -25.02
CA CYS A 63 -0.30 -11.29 -24.09
C CYS A 63 -1.15 -10.41 -23.15
N HIS A 64 -2.12 -9.69 -23.70
CA HIS A 64 -3.04 -8.85 -22.93
C HIS A 64 -3.91 -9.68 -21.96
N LYS A 65 -4.44 -10.83 -22.39
CA LYS A 65 -5.18 -11.75 -21.50
C LYS A 65 -4.31 -12.26 -20.36
N PHE A 66 -3.05 -12.61 -20.63
CA PHE A 66 -2.14 -13.07 -19.58
C PHE A 66 -1.73 -11.96 -18.61
N LEU A 67 -1.49 -10.75 -19.11
CA LEU A 67 -1.24 -9.59 -18.28
C LEU A 67 -2.43 -9.30 -17.35
N LYS A 68 -3.65 -9.38 -17.87
CA LYS A 68 -4.87 -9.21 -17.07
C LYS A 68 -4.96 -10.22 -15.93
N LEU A 69 -4.73 -11.51 -16.22
CA LEU A 69 -4.72 -12.56 -15.19
C LEU A 69 -3.63 -12.35 -14.15
N ALA A 70 -2.41 -12.00 -14.58
CA ALA A 70 -1.30 -11.72 -13.67
C ALA A 70 -1.62 -10.53 -12.77
N ILE A 71 -2.15 -9.45 -13.34
CA ILE A 71 -2.54 -8.25 -12.62
C ILE A 71 -3.64 -8.53 -11.60
N ASP A 72 -4.65 -9.34 -11.93
CA ASP A 72 -5.69 -9.70 -10.97
C ASP A 72 -5.11 -10.38 -9.72
N ASP A 73 -4.18 -11.31 -9.90
CA ASP A 73 -3.54 -12.02 -8.79
C ASP A 73 -2.61 -11.09 -7.98
N ILE A 74 -1.83 -10.25 -8.67
CA ILE A 74 -0.96 -9.22 -8.05
C ILE A 74 -1.80 -8.22 -7.25
N THR A 75 -2.93 -7.77 -7.80
CA THR A 75 -3.81 -6.76 -7.18
C THR A 75 -4.48 -7.31 -5.92
N LYS A 76 -4.96 -8.56 -5.95
CA LYS A 76 -5.51 -9.24 -4.75
C LYS A 76 -4.45 -9.34 -3.66
N LYS A 77 -3.23 -9.77 -4.02
CA LYS A 77 -2.15 -9.90 -3.04
C LYS A 77 -1.74 -8.55 -2.45
N TYR A 78 -1.71 -7.51 -3.28
CA TYR A 78 -1.41 -6.15 -2.85
C TYR A 78 -2.49 -5.60 -1.90
N TYR A 79 -3.77 -5.86 -2.20
CA TYR A 79 -4.89 -5.52 -1.31
C TYR A 79 -4.72 -6.15 0.08
N ASP A 80 -4.43 -7.44 0.15
CA ASP A 80 -4.24 -8.15 1.43
C ASP A 80 -3.10 -7.52 2.24
N LEU A 81 -1.95 -7.25 1.60
CA LEU A 81 -0.80 -6.61 2.24
C LEU A 81 -1.13 -5.21 2.77
N CYS A 82 -1.79 -4.38 1.97
CA CYS A 82 -2.20 -3.04 2.40
C CYS A 82 -3.22 -3.09 3.54
N SER A 83 -4.20 -3.98 3.45
CA SER A 83 -5.23 -4.17 4.48
C SER A 83 -4.62 -4.60 5.81
N ASP A 84 -3.68 -5.55 5.79
CA ASP A 84 -2.96 -6.01 6.98
C ASP A 84 -2.18 -4.88 7.65
N ILE A 85 -1.47 -4.07 6.86
CA ILE A 85 -0.70 -2.93 7.38
C ILE A 85 -1.64 -1.87 7.98
N LEU A 86 -2.68 -1.47 7.26
CA LEU A 86 -3.66 -0.48 7.72
C LEU A 86 -4.37 -0.94 9.00
N SER A 87 -4.78 -2.21 9.05
CA SER A 87 -5.37 -2.82 10.25
C SER A 87 -4.41 -2.77 11.45
N SER A 88 -3.12 -3.05 11.22
CA SER A 88 -2.10 -2.96 12.28
C SER A 88 -1.89 -1.53 12.77
N VAL A 89 -1.91 -0.54 11.87
CA VAL A 89 -1.82 0.88 12.23
C VAL A 89 -3.03 1.30 13.05
N ARG A 90 -4.24 0.93 12.62
CA ARG A 90 -5.49 1.24 13.32
C ARG A 90 -5.51 0.67 14.75
N LYS A 91 -5.14 -0.60 14.92
CA LYS A 91 -5.07 -1.23 16.26
C LYS A 91 -4.10 -0.50 17.19
N MET A 92 -2.99 0.02 16.64
CA MET A 92 -2.02 0.80 17.40
C MET A 92 -2.65 2.12 17.89
N GLU A 93 -3.36 2.83 17.02
CA GLU A 93 -4.07 4.06 17.38
C GLU A 93 -5.14 3.83 18.43
N ASP A 94 -5.97 2.81 18.26
CA ASP A 94 -7.01 2.44 19.22
C ASP A 94 -6.40 2.14 20.60
N SER A 95 -5.24 1.48 20.64
CA SER A 95 -4.52 1.22 21.90
C SER A 95 -4.01 2.50 22.56
N ILE A 96 -3.51 3.47 21.78
CA ILE A 96 -3.03 4.76 22.28
C ILE A 96 -4.21 5.59 22.82
N LEU A 97 -5.35 5.61 22.11
CA LEU A 97 -6.55 6.29 22.54
C LEU A 97 -7.12 5.69 23.83
N LEU A 98 -7.14 4.36 23.94
CA LEU A 98 -7.55 3.67 25.16
C LEU A 98 -6.63 4.03 26.33
N LEU A 99 -5.31 4.03 26.11
CA LEU A 99 -4.33 4.43 27.13
C LEU A 99 -4.52 5.88 27.60
N LYS A 100 -4.84 6.81 26.69
CA LYS A 100 -5.17 8.20 27.05
C LYS A 100 -6.43 8.27 27.93
N ARG A 101 -7.51 7.59 27.53
CA ARG A 101 -8.77 7.56 28.29
C ARG A 101 -8.58 6.98 29.69
N VAL A 102 -7.83 5.89 29.84
CA VAL A 102 -7.57 5.27 31.16
C VAL A 102 -6.77 6.20 32.08
N ARG A 103 -5.85 7.00 31.53
CA ARG A 103 -5.11 8.03 32.28
C ARG A 103 -5.97 9.23 32.67
N GLU A 104 -6.96 9.59 31.87
CA GLU A 104 -7.89 10.69 32.16
C GLU A 104 -8.91 10.30 33.23
N THR A 105 -9.40 9.06 33.22
CA THR A 105 -10.37 8.55 34.21
C THR A 105 -9.72 8.19 35.56
N SER A 106 -8.42 7.92 35.57
CA SER A 106 -7.66 7.66 36.79
C SER A 106 -6.93 8.95 37.16
N SER A 107 -7.46 9.74 38.09
CA SER A 107 -6.89 11.04 38.53
C SER A 107 -5.53 10.94 39.26
N VAL A 108 -4.63 10.08 38.80
CA VAL A 108 -3.25 9.99 39.25
C VAL A 108 -2.46 11.07 38.53
N LYS A 109 -2.27 12.20 39.22
CA LYS A 109 -1.29 13.23 38.89
C LYS A 109 0.12 12.62 39.00
N THR A 110 0.55 11.88 37.99
CA THR A 110 1.98 11.61 37.75
C THR A 110 2.37 12.33 36.48
N SER A 111 2.78 13.59 36.68
CA SER A 111 3.54 14.36 35.72
C SER A 111 4.84 13.63 35.43
N LEU A 112 4.93 12.82 34.37
CA LEU A 112 6.17 12.36 33.75
C LEU A 112 5.84 11.87 32.32
N VAL A 113 6.66 12.31 31.37
CA VAL A 113 6.56 12.16 29.91
C VAL A 113 5.64 13.19 29.22
N GLN A 114 6.16 14.42 29.10
CA GLN A 114 5.88 15.29 27.96
C GLN A 114 6.20 14.54 26.66
N ASN A 115 5.19 13.93 26.04
CA ASN A 115 5.19 13.79 24.59
C ASN A 115 4.39 14.98 24.07
N ASN A 116 5.11 15.97 23.54
CA ASN A 116 4.55 17.17 22.93
C ASN A 116 3.36 16.80 22.00
N PRO A 117 2.20 17.47 22.11
CA PRO A 117 1.10 17.32 21.16
C PRO A 117 1.38 18.12 19.88
N SER A 118 2.66 18.17 19.47
CA SER A 118 3.03 18.84 18.24
C SER A 118 2.27 18.18 17.11
N VAL A 119 1.71 19.01 16.25
CA VAL A 119 1.13 18.74 14.94
C VAL A 119 2.24 18.23 13.98
N THR A 120 3.18 17.43 14.48
CA THR A 120 3.99 16.54 13.67
C THR A 120 3.07 15.43 13.23
N VAL A 121 2.79 15.37 11.93
CA VAL A 121 2.14 14.23 11.26
C VAL A 121 2.59 12.95 11.95
N SER A 122 1.69 12.30 12.70
CA SER A 122 1.99 11.07 13.42
C SER A 122 2.64 10.09 12.44
N ASP A 123 3.62 9.31 12.90
CA ASP A 123 4.27 8.31 12.05
C ASP A 123 3.23 7.41 11.36
N ASP A 124 2.13 7.12 12.06
CA ASP A 124 0.97 6.38 11.56
C ASP A 124 0.24 7.10 10.41
N ASN A 125 0.18 8.44 10.45
CA ASN A 125 -0.36 9.23 9.35
C ASN A 125 0.60 9.24 8.14
N LYS A 126 1.92 9.26 8.35
CA LYS A 126 2.90 9.12 7.24
C LYS A 126 2.77 7.76 6.55
N ILE A 127 2.58 6.69 7.33
CA ILE A 127 2.38 5.32 6.81
C ILE A 127 1.13 5.27 5.93
N ARG A 128 0.00 5.81 6.41
CA ARG A 128 -1.23 5.90 5.61
C ARG A 128 -1.07 6.71 4.34
N MET A 129 -0.43 7.88 4.42
CA MET A 129 -0.16 8.70 3.24
C MET A 129 0.67 7.95 2.18
N GLN A 130 1.68 7.19 2.59
CA GLN A 130 2.45 6.37 1.64
C GLN A 130 1.58 5.31 0.98
N ILE A 131 0.78 4.57 1.77
CA ILE A 131 -0.10 3.53 1.23
C ILE A 131 -1.13 4.11 0.26
N THR A 132 -1.72 5.26 0.59
CA THR A 132 -2.64 5.96 -0.31
C THR A 132 -1.96 6.39 -1.61
N ASN A 133 -0.75 6.95 -1.53
CA ASN A 133 0.01 7.31 -2.72
C ASN A 133 0.38 6.09 -3.58
N ASP A 134 0.74 4.98 -2.95
CA ASP A 134 1.10 3.74 -3.63
C ASP A 134 -0.11 3.11 -4.33
N ILE A 135 -1.27 3.10 -3.66
CA ILE A 135 -2.53 2.61 -4.24
C ILE A 135 -2.94 3.48 -5.43
N ASN A 136 -2.91 4.81 -5.29
CA ASN A 136 -3.24 5.72 -6.39
C ASN A 136 -2.31 5.55 -7.60
N ALA A 137 -1.00 5.40 -7.35
CA ALA A 137 -0.05 5.14 -8.42
C ALA A 137 -0.31 3.77 -9.08
N PHE A 138 -0.62 2.74 -8.28
CA PHE A 138 -0.93 1.41 -8.77
C PHE A 138 -2.18 1.42 -9.67
N THR A 139 -3.28 2.05 -9.23
CA THR A 139 -4.51 2.14 -10.03
C THR A 139 -4.30 2.94 -11.30
N ASN A 140 -3.55 4.04 -11.25
CA ASN A 140 -3.23 4.86 -12.43
C ASN A 140 -2.39 4.08 -13.46
N GLU A 141 -1.41 3.28 -13.02
CA GLU A 141 -0.64 2.43 -13.94
C GLU A 141 -1.49 1.30 -14.54
N LEU A 142 -2.47 0.75 -13.80
CA LEU A 142 -3.44 -0.20 -14.35
C LEU A 142 -4.33 0.42 -15.43
N GLU A 143 -4.82 1.64 -15.20
CA GLU A 143 -5.61 2.38 -16.18
C GLU A 143 -4.82 2.65 -17.47
N LYS A 144 -3.54 3.01 -17.37
CA LYS A 144 -2.65 3.20 -18.54
C LYS A 144 -2.45 1.92 -19.34
N LEU A 145 -2.47 0.76 -18.68
CA LEU A 145 -2.40 -0.54 -19.34
C LEU A 145 -3.75 -0.98 -19.92
N GLY A 146 -4.82 -0.20 -19.74
CA GLY A 146 -6.17 -0.55 -20.20
C GLY A 146 -6.82 -1.68 -19.40
N ILE A 147 -6.28 -1.99 -18.22
CA ILE A 147 -6.72 -3.13 -17.42
C ILE A 147 -7.56 -2.61 -16.26
N THR A 148 -8.88 -2.69 -16.43
CA THR A 148 -9.86 -2.49 -15.36
C THR A 148 -10.13 -3.84 -14.69
N SER A 149 -9.93 -3.89 -13.36
CA SER A 149 -10.18 -5.06 -12.55
C SER A 149 -11.08 -4.68 -11.38
N ASP A 150 -12.06 -5.53 -11.03
CA ASP A 150 -12.84 -5.37 -9.81
C ASP A 150 -11.94 -5.26 -8.56
N SER A 151 -10.73 -5.82 -8.64
CA SER A 151 -9.73 -5.73 -7.58
C SER A 151 -9.13 -4.32 -7.46
N SER A 152 -9.02 -3.55 -8.55
CA SER A 152 -8.55 -2.15 -8.48
C SER A 152 -9.59 -1.27 -7.78
N ASN A 153 -10.88 -1.50 -8.04
CA ASN A 153 -11.97 -0.81 -7.35
C ASN A 153 -11.92 -1.06 -5.83
N LYS A 154 -11.59 -2.29 -5.40
CA LYS A 154 -11.41 -2.62 -3.98
C LYS A 154 -10.24 -1.87 -3.34
N LEU A 155 -9.14 -1.66 -4.05
CA LEU A 155 -8.01 -0.84 -3.56
C LEU A 155 -8.42 0.62 -3.35
N THR A 156 -9.16 1.20 -4.29
CA THR A 156 -9.67 2.59 -4.16
C THR A 156 -10.69 2.72 -3.01
N LEU A 157 -11.53 1.70 -2.81
CA LEU A 157 -12.44 1.66 -1.67
C LEU A 157 -11.69 1.60 -0.33
N LEU A 158 -10.62 0.79 -0.24
CA LEU A 158 -9.81 0.65 0.97
C LEU A 158 -9.28 2.01 1.47
N ILE A 159 -8.74 2.84 0.57
CA ILE A 159 -8.24 4.19 0.94
C ILE A 159 -9.37 5.19 1.22
N THR A 160 -10.54 5.00 0.60
CA THR A 160 -11.71 5.87 0.81
C THR A 160 -12.34 5.60 2.18
N GLU A 161 -12.45 4.34 2.59
CA GLU A 161 -12.93 3.95 3.92
C GLU A 161 -11.99 4.44 5.01
N GLU A 162 -10.67 4.28 4.83
CA GLU A 162 -9.67 4.82 5.76
C GLU A 162 -9.73 6.35 5.85
N GLY A 163 -9.94 7.05 4.72
CA GLY A 163 -10.10 8.51 4.71
C GLY A 163 -11.37 9.00 5.42
N ARG A 164 -12.47 8.24 5.37
CA ARG A 164 -13.74 8.60 6.04
C ARG A 164 -13.72 8.38 7.55
N LEU A 165 -12.91 7.45 8.06
CA LEU A 165 -12.77 7.22 9.51
C LEU A 165 -12.01 8.34 10.24
N GLN A 166 -11.45 9.32 9.50
CA GLN A 166 -10.71 10.45 10.05
C GLN A 166 -11.47 11.79 10.06
N ALA A 167 -12.65 11.85 9.43
CA ALA A 167 -13.52 13.04 9.39
C ALA A 167 -14.58 12.98 10.50
#